data_AF-A0A812YED6-F1
#
_entry.id   AF-A0A812YED6-F1
#
_cell.length_a   1.000
_cell.length_b   1.000
_cell.length_c   1.000
_cell.angle_alpha   90.00
_cell.angle_beta   90.00
_cell.angle_gamma   90.00
#
_symmetry.space_group_name_H-M   'P 1'
#
loop_
_entity.id
_entity.type
_entity.pdbx_description
1 polymer ?
#
loop_
_entity_poly.entity_id
_entity_poly.type
_entity_poly.pdbx_seq_one_letter_code
_entity_poly.pdbx_strand_id
1 'polypeptide(L)'
;MLQENGPLLINATGGLMRNPYAWTKQANLLILESPGGVGYSYCAAMKAGGNCNNTDISTARANRAAVQDFFKKFPELKANEFFITGESYAGVYIPTLTHEILENAPEVKMILVAVGDPCTDLPSQKESMDMLWYAHKHGFVPDSDFDYLWNNCSARHCAVWFDLLASILPCARALAPVSRALALGRDPCVFYSMLLRWEAKITPSLALATRPPRGLSEAASDEKCKLLNRQFLATTSRGLSQGWKKAYINELNLFSDASALDWSLPGTLNYYTAQWMMRADVKAALHVESSPATSWPGPPDGWQYTSSYNACNDAPGKPSMIDFYRMIAPKLRTTIVFNGDTDPCVSYEGTRTAIEKVGYAVVSGGHYRPWFYDKTSADIEILKEKPNLFGPNLELQPAGPQFGGHVVDYEHGLSFATVHGSGHMVPQFRPQAAVRLLDRLLSGKAFTPLLPSDSELAAMDDDAFDQAVDQWTDKAERDVTARITSLVV
;
A
#
# COMPACT_ATOMS: atom_id res chain seq x y z
N MET A 1 -8.81 -8.78 -1.75
CA MET A 1 -9.38 -9.99 -2.43
C MET A 1 -10.35 -9.64 -3.56
N LEU A 2 -11.55 -9.12 -3.27
CA LEU A 2 -12.61 -8.89 -4.28
C LEU A 2 -12.38 -7.69 -5.22
N GLN A 3 -11.27 -6.98 -5.07
CA GLN A 3 -10.95 -5.79 -5.86
C GLN A 3 -9.55 -5.84 -6.49
N GLU A 4 -8.79 -6.91 -6.25
CA GLU A 4 -7.35 -6.98 -6.53
C GLU A 4 -6.96 -8.33 -7.15
N ASN A 5 -6.66 -9.33 -6.31
CA ASN A 5 -5.96 -10.56 -6.70
C ASN A 5 -6.75 -11.85 -6.42
N GLY A 6 -7.99 -11.75 -5.93
CA GLY A 6 -8.86 -12.90 -5.70
C GLY A 6 -9.35 -13.57 -6.99
N PRO A 7 -9.92 -14.79 -6.92
CA PRO A 7 -10.47 -15.50 -8.08
C PRO A 7 -11.68 -14.81 -8.70
N LEU A 8 -12.42 -14.04 -7.91
CA LEU A 8 -13.58 -13.27 -8.31
C LEU A 8 -13.39 -11.82 -7.88
N LEU A 9 -13.90 -10.90 -8.68
CA LEU A 9 -13.90 -9.46 -8.41
C LEU A 9 -15.32 -8.91 -8.41
N ILE A 10 -15.55 -7.82 -7.70
CA ILE A 10 -16.76 -7.03 -7.87
C ILE A 10 -16.70 -6.33 -9.23
N ASN A 11 -17.73 -6.53 -10.04
CA ASN A 11 -17.83 -5.96 -11.38
C ASN A 11 -18.42 -4.53 -11.34
N ALA A 12 -18.47 -3.86 -12.50
CA ALA A 12 -18.95 -2.48 -12.61
C ALA A 12 -20.43 -2.27 -12.20
N THR A 13 -21.22 -3.35 -12.11
CA THR A 13 -22.64 -3.32 -11.73
C THR A 13 -22.90 -3.82 -10.31
N GLY A 14 -21.85 -4.16 -9.57
CA GLY A 14 -21.92 -4.68 -8.20
C GLY A 14 -22.22 -6.18 -8.09
N GLY A 15 -22.16 -6.91 -9.20
CA GLY A 15 -22.10 -8.37 -9.24
C GLY A 15 -20.67 -8.91 -9.09
N LEU A 16 -20.49 -10.21 -9.32
CA LEU A 16 -19.15 -10.83 -9.39
C LEU A 16 -18.76 -11.14 -10.83
N MET A 17 -17.50 -10.92 -11.15
CA MET A 17 -16.84 -11.36 -12.38
C MET A 17 -15.63 -12.23 -12.06
N ARG A 18 -15.17 -13.03 -13.03
CA ARG A 18 -13.93 -13.80 -12.86
C ARG A 18 -12.71 -12.90 -12.98
N ASN A 19 -11.68 -13.17 -12.18
CA ASN A 19 -10.38 -12.54 -12.32
C ASN A 19 -9.44 -13.41 -13.18
N PRO A 20 -9.11 -13.03 -14.42
CA PRO A 20 -8.14 -13.77 -15.22
C PRO A 20 -6.71 -13.67 -14.65
N TYR A 21 -6.45 -12.76 -13.73
CA TYR A 21 -5.14 -12.53 -13.11
C TYR A 21 -5.11 -12.96 -11.63
N ALA A 22 -6.04 -13.84 -11.23
CA ALA A 22 -6.15 -14.33 -9.87
C ALA A 22 -4.86 -15.02 -9.39
N TRP A 23 -4.43 -14.68 -8.19
CA TRP A 23 -3.26 -15.32 -7.55
C TRP A 23 -3.53 -16.79 -7.20
N THR A 24 -4.81 -17.18 -7.08
CA THR A 24 -5.23 -18.57 -6.89
C THR A 24 -4.87 -19.50 -8.04
N LYS A 25 -4.45 -18.97 -9.20
CA LYS A 25 -3.93 -19.78 -10.32
C LYS A 25 -2.54 -20.36 -10.05
N GLN A 26 -1.81 -19.83 -9.07
CA GLN A 26 -0.43 -20.24 -8.75
C GLN A 26 -0.26 -20.67 -7.29
N ALA A 27 -1.18 -20.32 -6.39
CA ALA A 27 -1.08 -20.63 -4.97
C ALA A 27 -2.44 -20.86 -4.31
N ASN A 28 -2.45 -21.61 -3.20
CA ASN A 28 -3.59 -21.64 -2.30
C ASN A 28 -3.63 -20.31 -1.51
N LEU A 29 -4.70 -19.54 -1.66
CA LEU A 29 -4.81 -18.20 -1.07
C LEU A 29 -5.65 -18.24 0.21
N LEU A 30 -5.04 -17.91 1.34
CA LEU A 30 -5.73 -17.65 2.62
C LEU A 30 -5.87 -16.14 2.82
N ILE A 31 -7.11 -15.65 2.92
CA ILE A 31 -7.41 -14.26 3.26
C ILE A 31 -7.84 -14.21 4.72
N LEU A 32 -7.14 -13.42 5.52
CA LEU A 32 -7.42 -13.25 6.95
C LEU A 32 -7.88 -11.81 7.22
N GLU A 33 -9.15 -11.65 7.59
CA GLU A 33 -9.65 -10.36 8.09
C GLU A 33 -9.12 -10.13 9.51
N SER A 34 -8.26 -9.13 9.68
CA SER A 34 -7.54 -8.86 10.91
C SER A 34 -7.36 -7.35 11.09
N PRO A 35 -7.33 -6.84 12.34
CA PRO A 35 -7.48 -7.58 13.61
C PRO A 35 -8.95 -7.81 13.98
N GLY A 36 -9.20 -8.30 15.20
CA GLY A 36 -10.57 -8.46 15.71
C GLY A 36 -11.38 -7.17 15.59
N GLY A 37 -12.57 -7.28 15.01
CA GLY A 37 -13.48 -6.17 14.69
C GLY A 37 -13.43 -5.69 13.24
N VAL A 38 -12.47 -6.16 12.43
CA VAL A 38 -12.40 -5.88 10.99
C VAL A 38 -13.20 -6.95 10.21
N GLY A 39 -13.99 -6.50 9.25
CA GLY A 39 -14.84 -7.35 8.40
C GLY A 39 -15.82 -8.16 9.24
N TYR A 40 -15.77 -9.47 9.08
CA TYR A 40 -16.54 -10.40 9.91
C TYR A 40 -15.77 -10.89 11.14
N SER A 41 -14.48 -10.59 11.28
CA SER A 41 -13.70 -10.97 12.46
C SER A 41 -14.18 -10.20 13.69
N TYR A 42 -14.33 -10.89 14.81
CA TYR A 42 -14.81 -10.29 16.06
C TYR A 42 -14.08 -10.86 17.27
N CYS A 43 -14.15 -10.16 18.40
CA CYS A 43 -13.65 -10.62 19.68
C CYS A 43 -14.82 -10.91 20.66
N ALA A 44 -14.51 -11.55 21.79
CA ALA A 44 -15.50 -11.84 22.83
C ALA A 44 -16.22 -10.59 23.34
N ALA A 45 -15.52 -9.44 23.42
CA ALA A 45 -16.13 -8.18 23.84
C ALA A 45 -17.25 -7.72 22.89
N MET A 46 -17.09 -7.87 21.57
CA MET A 46 -18.13 -7.52 20.59
C MET A 46 -19.40 -8.35 20.76
N LYS A 47 -19.29 -9.62 21.15
CA LYS A 47 -20.46 -10.45 21.48
C LYS A 47 -21.20 -9.96 22.73
N ALA A 48 -20.52 -9.24 23.62
CA ALA A 48 -21.08 -8.65 24.84
C ALA A 48 -21.45 -7.16 24.67
N GLY A 49 -21.43 -6.61 23.45
CA GLY A 49 -21.71 -5.19 23.17
C GLY A 49 -20.56 -4.23 23.46
N GLY A 50 -19.35 -4.73 23.72
CA GLY A 50 -18.12 -3.97 23.84
C GLY A 50 -17.30 -3.92 22.55
N ASN A 51 -16.10 -3.33 22.62
CA ASN A 51 -15.20 -3.17 21.46
C ASN A 51 -13.93 -4.00 21.59
N CYS A 52 -13.35 -4.38 20.46
CA CYS A 52 -12.01 -4.98 20.43
C CYS A 52 -10.96 -3.91 20.67
N ASN A 53 -9.98 -4.25 21.50
CA ASN A 53 -8.79 -3.44 21.72
C ASN A 53 -7.60 -4.17 21.11
N ASN A 54 -6.96 -3.54 20.13
CA ASN A 54 -5.90 -4.15 19.34
C ASN A 54 -4.62 -3.30 19.39
N THR A 55 -3.47 -3.96 19.31
CA THR A 55 -2.17 -3.33 19.08
C THR A 55 -1.45 -4.07 17.96
N ASP A 56 -0.36 -3.50 17.42
CA ASP A 56 0.47 -4.23 16.44
C ASP A 56 0.92 -5.58 17.02
N ILE A 57 1.33 -5.59 18.30
CA ILE A 57 1.80 -6.80 19.01
C ILE A 57 0.66 -7.82 19.21
N SER A 58 -0.52 -7.38 19.68
CA SER A 58 -1.63 -8.32 19.91
C SER A 58 -2.14 -8.89 18.59
N THR A 59 -2.10 -8.08 17.52
CA THR A 59 -2.51 -8.47 16.16
C THR A 59 -1.56 -9.54 15.59
N ALA A 60 -0.25 -9.34 15.68
CA ALA A 60 0.73 -10.32 15.23
C ALA A 60 0.57 -11.67 15.96
N ARG A 61 0.38 -11.65 17.29
CA ARG A 61 0.14 -12.85 18.10
C ARG A 61 -1.17 -13.56 17.74
N ALA A 62 -2.25 -12.82 17.55
CA ALA A 62 -3.54 -13.37 17.14
C ALA A 62 -3.47 -13.98 15.75
N ASN A 63 -2.78 -13.33 14.80
CA ASN A 63 -2.60 -13.83 13.45
C ASN A 63 -1.72 -15.09 13.42
N ARG A 64 -0.64 -15.15 14.22
CA ARG A 64 0.15 -16.38 14.40
C ARG A 64 -0.74 -17.53 14.89
N ALA A 65 -1.56 -17.28 15.92
CA ALA A 65 -2.49 -18.28 16.44
C ALA A 65 -3.52 -18.73 15.38
N ALA A 66 -4.05 -17.79 14.59
CA ALA A 66 -4.96 -18.09 13.48
C ALA A 66 -4.31 -18.96 12.40
N VAL A 67 -3.03 -18.70 12.05
CA VAL A 67 -2.26 -19.54 11.12
C VAL A 67 -2.05 -20.94 11.69
N GLN A 68 -1.69 -21.06 12.97
CA GLN A 68 -1.56 -22.37 13.62
C GLN A 68 -2.89 -23.14 13.61
N ASP A 69 -4.00 -22.47 13.91
CA ASP A 69 -5.33 -23.08 13.91
C ASP A 69 -5.81 -23.44 12.49
N PHE A 70 -5.47 -22.63 11.49
CA PHE A 70 -5.69 -22.97 10.07
C PHE A 70 -5.01 -24.30 9.72
N PHE A 71 -3.72 -24.46 10.04
CA PHE A 71 -3.02 -25.71 9.77
C PHE A 71 -3.49 -26.89 10.63
N LYS A 72 -4.04 -26.66 11.83
CA LYS A 72 -4.72 -27.73 12.58
C LYS A 72 -6.01 -28.18 11.86
N LYS A 73 -6.73 -27.25 11.26
CA LYS A 73 -7.98 -27.52 10.52
C LYS A 73 -7.74 -28.16 9.15
N PHE A 74 -6.65 -27.76 8.48
CA PHE A 74 -6.23 -28.21 7.14
C PHE A 74 -4.81 -28.83 7.21
N PRO A 75 -4.63 -29.97 7.92
CA PRO A 75 -3.32 -30.58 8.11
C PRO A 75 -2.65 -31.01 6.80
N GLU A 76 -3.42 -31.31 5.76
CA GLU A 76 -2.94 -31.65 4.42
C GLU A 76 -2.13 -30.52 3.75
N LEU A 77 -2.35 -29.27 4.18
CA LEU A 77 -1.63 -28.11 3.64
C LEU A 77 -0.31 -27.82 4.36
N LYS A 78 -0.01 -28.48 5.49
CA LYS A 78 1.21 -28.24 6.29
C LYS A 78 2.51 -28.51 5.55
N ALA A 79 2.48 -29.41 4.56
CA ALA A 79 3.66 -29.76 3.78
C ALA A 79 4.04 -28.65 2.78
N ASN A 80 3.12 -27.73 2.48
CA ASN A 80 3.36 -26.66 1.53
C ASN A 80 4.30 -25.61 2.09
N GLU A 81 4.99 -24.91 1.19
CA GLU A 81 5.67 -23.67 1.54
C GLU A 81 4.64 -22.61 1.95
N PHE A 82 4.91 -21.92 3.06
CA PHE A 82 4.07 -20.86 3.55
C PHE A 82 4.72 -19.51 3.28
N PHE A 83 3.91 -18.57 2.79
CA PHE A 83 4.32 -17.22 2.52
C PHE A 83 3.23 -16.24 2.91
N ILE A 84 3.65 -15.01 3.22
CA ILE A 84 2.74 -13.99 3.70
C ILE A 84 2.89 -12.75 2.82
N THR A 85 1.76 -12.24 2.36
CA THR A 85 1.70 -10.99 1.60
C THR A 85 0.72 -10.02 2.22
N GLY A 86 0.97 -8.72 2.06
CA GLY A 86 0.05 -7.67 2.49
C GLY A 86 0.38 -6.34 1.83
N GLU A 87 -0.46 -5.35 2.05
CA GLU A 87 -0.33 -4.01 1.50
C GLU A 87 -0.48 -2.93 2.58
N SER A 88 0.09 -1.74 2.36
CA SER A 88 -0.20 -0.54 3.17
C SER A 88 0.29 -0.68 4.61
N TYR A 89 -0.61 -0.52 5.59
CA TYR A 89 -0.31 -0.77 7.01
C TYR A 89 0.11 -2.23 7.28
N ALA A 90 -0.09 -3.16 6.35
CA ALA A 90 0.52 -4.48 6.43
C ALA A 90 2.06 -4.45 6.32
N GLY A 91 2.66 -3.30 5.96
CA GLY A 91 4.07 -3.00 6.24
C GLY A 91 4.46 -3.13 7.72
N VAL A 92 3.50 -3.05 8.63
CA VAL A 92 3.64 -3.40 10.05
C VAL A 92 3.25 -4.86 10.30
N TYR A 93 2.09 -5.28 9.80
CA TYR A 93 1.53 -6.61 10.08
C TYR A 93 2.38 -7.76 9.55
N ILE A 94 2.88 -7.67 8.32
CA ILE A 94 3.60 -8.77 7.68
C ILE A 94 4.95 -8.99 8.35
N PRO A 95 5.80 -7.96 8.59
CA PRO A 95 7.08 -8.20 9.25
C PRO A 95 6.91 -8.69 10.71
N THR A 96 5.93 -8.15 11.45
CA THR A 96 5.66 -8.58 12.83
C THR A 96 5.11 -10.01 12.90
N LEU A 97 4.16 -10.38 12.04
CA LEU A 97 3.65 -11.73 11.95
C LEU A 97 4.72 -12.72 11.50
N THR A 98 5.54 -12.34 10.53
CA THR A 98 6.65 -13.18 10.06
C THR A 98 7.62 -13.47 11.19
N HIS A 99 8.02 -12.44 11.95
CA HIS A 99 8.88 -12.62 13.12
C HIS A 99 8.22 -13.53 14.17
N GLU A 100 6.95 -13.30 14.50
CA GLU A 100 6.20 -14.13 15.45
C GLU A 100 6.11 -15.61 15.01
N ILE A 101 5.93 -15.89 13.72
CA ILE A 101 5.91 -17.27 13.22
C ILE A 101 7.30 -17.92 13.28
N LEU A 102 8.34 -17.20 12.84
CA LEU A 102 9.72 -17.72 12.84
C LEU A 102 10.21 -18.07 14.25
N GLU A 103 9.81 -17.31 15.26
CA GLU A 103 10.21 -17.57 16.66
C GLU A 103 9.27 -18.53 17.39
N ASN A 104 7.96 -18.45 17.16
CA ASN A 104 6.94 -19.06 18.03
C ASN A 104 6.02 -20.06 17.31
N ALA A 105 6.27 -20.38 16.05
CA ALA A 105 5.55 -21.41 15.29
C ALA A 105 6.46 -22.10 14.25
N PRO A 106 7.58 -22.72 14.67
CA PRO A 106 8.58 -23.31 13.76
C PRO A 106 8.04 -24.47 12.91
N GLU A 107 6.87 -25.02 13.25
CA GLU A 107 6.16 -26.02 12.44
C GLU A 107 5.58 -25.45 11.14
N VAL A 108 5.46 -24.12 11.02
CA VAL A 108 5.03 -23.45 9.79
C VAL A 108 6.26 -23.22 8.91
N LYS A 109 6.28 -23.79 7.70
CA LYS A 109 7.37 -23.64 6.73
C LYS A 109 7.39 -22.25 6.08
N MET A 110 7.63 -21.23 6.90
CA MET A 110 7.67 -19.82 6.49
C MET A 110 8.97 -19.52 5.74
N ILE A 111 8.86 -19.21 4.45
CA ILE A 111 10.05 -19.04 3.60
C ILE A 111 10.01 -17.82 2.67
N LEU A 112 8.85 -17.20 2.44
CA LEU A 112 8.73 -16.06 1.52
C LEU A 112 7.85 -14.95 2.11
N VAL A 113 8.21 -13.70 1.84
CA VAL A 113 7.44 -12.50 2.21
C VAL A 113 7.34 -11.58 1.01
N ALA A 114 6.17 -10.98 0.79
CA ALA A 114 6.07 -9.79 -0.04
C ALA A 114 5.20 -8.72 0.61
N VAL A 115 5.60 -7.45 0.52
CA VAL A 115 4.76 -6.34 1.02
C VAL A 115 4.67 -5.24 -0.01
N GLY A 116 3.44 -4.91 -0.39
CA GLY A 116 3.10 -3.83 -1.32
C GLY A 116 2.87 -2.52 -0.58
N ASP A 117 3.35 -1.44 -1.15
CA ASP A 117 3.17 -0.06 -0.72
C ASP A 117 3.26 0.10 0.82
N PRO A 118 4.33 -0.41 1.48
CA PRO A 118 4.29 -0.67 2.92
C PRO A 118 4.60 0.55 3.78
N CYS A 119 3.82 0.71 4.84
CA CYS A 119 4.21 1.53 5.98
C CYS A 119 5.44 0.93 6.67
N THR A 120 6.57 1.63 6.65
CA THR A 120 7.85 1.10 7.18
C THR A 120 8.46 2.00 8.24
N ASP A 121 8.70 3.28 7.94
CA ASP A 121 9.44 4.17 8.82
C ASP A 121 9.06 5.64 8.58
N LEU A 122 8.40 6.28 9.56
CA LEU A 122 7.91 7.66 9.41
C LEU A 122 9.04 8.64 9.05
N PRO A 123 10.22 8.61 9.72
CA PRO A 123 11.33 9.49 9.35
C PRO A 123 11.77 9.36 7.90
N SER A 124 11.67 8.16 7.31
CA SER A 124 12.00 7.92 5.91
C SER A 124 10.86 8.31 4.96
N GLN A 125 9.61 8.13 5.37
CA GLN A 125 8.46 8.27 4.48
C GLN A 125 7.78 9.65 4.53
N LYS A 126 7.87 10.37 5.65
CA LYS A 126 7.06 11.56 5.94
C LYS A 126 7.13 12.67 4.89
N GLU A 127 8.31 12.89 4.27
CA GLU A 127 8.47 13.95 3.27
C GLU A 127 7.81 13.53 1.96
N SER A 128 8.07 12.30 1.50
CA SER A 128 7.49 11.78 0.27
C SER A 128 5.97 11.56 0.32
N MET A 129 5.42 11.45 1.53
CA MET A 129 3.97 11.39 1.78
C MET A 129 3.34 12.78 1.98
N ASP A 130 4.11 13.87 1.86
CA ASP A 130 3.56 15.21 1.83
C ASP A 130 3.05 15.52 0.42
N MET A 131 1.78 15.90 0.29
CA MET A 131 1.14 16.16 -0.99
C MET A 131 1.73 17.35 -1.74
N LEU A 132 2.37 18.32 -1.06
CA LEU A 132 3.11 19.39 -1.74
C LEU A 132 4.42 18.84 -2.32
N TRP A 133 5.14 18.01 -1.55
CA TRP A 133 6.34 17.31 -2.02
C TRP A 133 6.02 16.37 -3.19
N TYR A 134 4.98 15.56 -3.04
CA TYR A 134 4.53 14.61 -4.05
C TYR A 134 4.08 15.36 -5.31
N ALA A 135 3.27 16.41 -5.17
CA ALA A 135 2.83 17.21 -6.29
C ALA A 135 3.99 17.88 -7.03
N HIS A 136 5.02 18.37 -6.32
CA HIS A 136 6.25 18.90 -6.92
C HIS A 136 6.99 17.81 -7.70
N LYS A 137 7.25 16.66 -7.06
CA LYS A 137 7.90 15.50 -7.68
C LYS A 137 7.22 15.05 -8.98
N HIS A 138 5.90 15.13 -9.04
CA HIS A 138 5.09 14.72 -10.19
C HIS A 138 4.70 15.89 -11.12
N GLY A 139 5.32 17.06 -10.98
CA GLY A 139 5.19 18.17 -11.93
C GLY A 139 3.90 19.01 -11.83
N PHE A 140 3.15 18.88 -10.74
CA PHE A 140 1.94 19.67 -10.49
C PHE A 140 2.22 21.05 -9.85
N VAL A 141 3.45 21.28 -9.39
CA VAL A 141 3.89 22.52 -8.74
C VAL A 141 5.22 22.97 -9.35
N PRO A 142 5.32 24.21 -9.86
CA PRO A 142 6.59 24.75 -10.34
C PRO A 142 7.66 24.80 -9.24
N ASP A 143 8.93 24.60 -9.61
CA ASP A 143 10.06 24.58 -8.66
C ASP A 143 10.11 25.83 -7.77
N SER A 144 9.93 27.02 -8.34
CA SER A 144 9.97 28.27 -7.59
C SER A 144 8.87 28.38 -6.53
N ASP A 145 7.69 27.82 -6.82
CA ASP A 145 6.54 27.85 -5.92
C ASP A 145 6.71 26.79 -4.82
N PHE A 146 7.19 25.60 -5.19
CA PHE A 146 7.55 24.57 -4.23
C PHE A 146 8.62 25.06 -3.27
N ASP A 147 9.74 25.59 -3.77
CA ASP A 147 10.85 26.05 -2.93
C ASP A 147 10.40 27.12 -1.95
N TYR A 148 9.58 28.08 -2.40
CA TYR A 148 9.06 29.13 -1.55
C TYR A 148 8.07 28.58 -0.50
N LEU A 149 7.14 27.72 -0.92
CA LEU A 149 6.18 27.11 -0.01
C LEU A 149 6.89 26.19 1.01
N TRP A 150 7.79 25.35 0.56
CA TRP A 150 8.46 24.34 1.37
C TRP A 150 9.45 24.95 2.36
N ASN A 151 10.29 25.90 1.90
CA ASN A 151 11.41 26.43 2.69
C ASN A 151 11.07 27.76 3.38
N ASN A 152 10.38 28.69 2.70
CA ASN A 152 10.08 30.02 3.26
C ASN A 152 8.77 30.02 4.07
N CYS A 153 7.76 29.30 3.60
CA CYS A 153 6.46 29.25 4.26
C CYS A 153 6.34 28.08 5.25
N SER A 154 7.28 27.13 5.21
CA SER A 154 7.19 25.85 5.94
C SER A 154 5.84 25.15 5.70
N ALA A 155 5.35 25.22 4.45
CA ALA A 155 4.08 24.63 4.06
C ALA A 155 4.23 23.09 4.01
N ARG A 156 3.30 22.39 4.63
CA ARG A 156 3.24 20.92 4.65
C ARG A 156 1.80 20.47 4.47
N HIS A 157 1.56 19.61 3.49
CA HIS A 157 0.25 19.09 3.12
C HIS A 157 0.26 17.58 3.22
N CYS A 158 0.34 17.06 4.42
CA CYS A 158 0.54 15.64 4.65
C CYS A 158 -0.64 14.85 4.05
N ALA A 159 -0.33 13.71 3.41
CA ALA A 159 -1.33 12.83 2.80
C ALA A 159 -2.51 12.66 3.76
N VAL A 160 -3.71 12.81 3.23
CA VAL A 160 -4.93 12.94 4.03
C VAL A 160 -5.33 11.57 4.59
N TRP A 161 -4.55 11.03 5.53
CA TRP A 161 -4.86 9.85 6.34
C TRP A 161 -6.24 9.97 7.06
N PHE A 162 -6.78 11.19 7.15
CA PHE A 162 -7.89 11.51 8.04
C PHE A 162 -9.28 11.64 7.38
N ASP A 163 -9.40 11.76 6.05
CA ASP A 163 -10.74 11.65 5.41
C ASP A 163 -11.18 10.17 5.30
N LEU A 164 -10.21 9.24 5.20
CA LEU A 164 -10.41 7.79 5.20
C LEU A 164 -10.74 7.26 6.61
N LEU A 165 -9.99 7.67 7.64
CA LEU A 165 -10.35 7.32 9.02
C LEU A 165 -11.70 7.96 9.41
N ALA A 166 -12.04 9.16 8.95
CA ALA A 166 -13.35 9.75 9.24
C ALA A 166 -14.53 8.95 8.64
N SER A 167 -14.31 8.16 7.59
CA SER A 167 -15.34 7.35 6.91
C SER A 167 -15.32 5.87 7.28
N ILE A 168 -14.21 5.34 7.81
CA ILE A 168 -14.06 3.90 8.15
C ILE A 168 -13.83 3.68 9.65
N LEU A 169 -13.32 4.65 10.41
CA LEU A 169 -12.96 4.48 11.83
C LEU A 169 -13.31 5.69 12.71
N PRO A 170 -14.15 5.54 13.74
CA PRO A 170 -14.17 6.47 14.88
C PRO A 170 -12.92 6.31 15.78
N CYS A 171 -11.72 6.28 15.20
CA CYS A 171 -10.42 6.32 15.88
C CYS A 171 -10.12 7.74 16.38
N ALA A 172 -11.10 8.32 17.08
CA ALA A 172 -11.19 9.75 17.35
C ALA A 172 -11.39 10.18 18.80
N ARG A 173 -11.12 9.29 19.76
CA ARG A 173 -11.27 9.58 21.19
C ARG A 173 -10.06 9.15 22.03
N ALA A 174 -8.89 9.71 21.73
CA ALA A 174 -7.82 9.85 22.71
C ALA A 174 -7.67 11.34 23.03
N LEU A 175 -8.21 11.79 24.15
CA LEU A 175 -8.09 13.16 24.65
C LEU A 175 -7.01 13.23 25.74
N ALA A 176 -6.05 14.16 25.59
CA ALA A 176 -5.33 14.84 26.67
C ALA A 176 -4.76 16.18 26.14
N PRO A 177 -4.59 17.22 26.99
CA PRO A 177 -4.89 18.61 26.65
C PRO A 177 -3.83 19.36 25.82
N VAL A 178 -4.37 20.20 24.92
CA VAL A 178 -3.77 21.08 23.91
C VAL A 178 -2.67 22.03 24.43
N SER A 179 -2.60 22.29 25.73
CA SER A 179 -1.71 23.33 26.29
C SER A 179 -0.27 22.89 26.54
N ARG A 180 0.07 21.59 26.50
CA ARG A 180 1.44 21.11 26.81
C ARG A 180 2.26 20.71 25.58
N ALA A 181 1.64 20.46 24.43
CA ALA A 181 2.32 20.08 23.18
C ALA A 181 2.89 21.29 22.41
N LEU A 182 2.35 22.49 22.63
CA LEU A 182 2.78 23.75 22.02
C LEU A 182 4.18 24.20 22.46
N ALA A 183 4.71 23.66 23.57
CA ALA A 183 6.04 24.01 24.09
C ALA A 183 7.20 23.20 23.46
N LEU A 184 6.93 22.24 22.55
CA LEU A 184 7.93 21.25 22.10
C LEU A 184 8.24 21.25 20.59
N GLY A 185 7.80 22.24 19.81
CA GLY A 185 8.26 22.40 18.41
C GLY A 185 8.02 21.21 17.48
N ARG A 186 6.87 20.53 17.59
CA ARG A 186 6.56 19.35 16.75
C ARG A 186 6.05 19.72 15.36
N ASP A 187 6.42 18.86 14.39
CA ASP A 187 6.22 18.93 12.93
C ASP A 187 4.73 19.14 12.52
N PRO A 188 4.40 20.06 11.61
CA PRO A 188 3.03 20.32 11.13
C PRO A 188 2.29 19.09 10.60
N CYS A 189 3.00 18.05 10.14
CA CYS A 189 2.38 16.76 9.79
C CYS A 189 1.75 16.01 10.95
N VAL A 190 2.12 16.36 12.18
CA VAL A 190 1.62 15.76 13.41
C VAL A 190 0.36 16.48 13.94
N PHE A 191 0.16 17.75 13.57
CA PHE A 191 -0.76 18.65 14.29
C PHE A 191 -2.22 18.65 13.78
N TYR A 192 -2.47 18.25 12.53
CA TYR A 192 -3.81 18.36 11.92
C TYR A 192 -4.88 17.41 12.49
N SER A 193 -4.46 16.42 13.28
CA SER A 193 -5.33 15.42 13.93
C SER A 193 -6.21 15.98 15.06
N MET A 194 -5.84 17.10 15.69
CA MET A 194 -6.58 17.67 16.83
C MET A 194 -7.65 18.70 16.42
N LEU A 195 -7.41 19.50 15.38
CA LEU A 195 -8.25 20.67 15.05
C LEU A 195 -9.59 20.32 14.37
N LEU A 196 -9.64 19.28 13.54
CA LEU A 196 -10.87 18.89 12.85
C LEU A 196 -11.92 18.24 13.78
N ARG A 197 -11.53 17.83 15.00
CA ARG A 197 -12.41 17.13 15.95
C ARG A 197 -13.12 18.04 16.94
N TRP A 198 -12.65 19.26 17.15
CA TRP A 198 -13.23 20.16 18.15
C TRP A 198 -14.45 20.93 17.62
N GLU A 199 -14.50 21.28 16.33
CA GLU A 199 -15.47 22.29 15.85
C GLU A 199 -16.71 21.73 15.15
N ALA A 200 -16.77 20.43 14.86
CA ALA A 200 -18.00 19.83 14.34
C ALA A 200 -19.13 19.72 15.39
N LYS A 201 -18.87 20.05 16.67
CA LYS A 201 -19.84 19.90 17.77
C LYS A 201 -20.14 21.16 18.58
N ILE A 202 -19.45 22.29 18.39
CA ILE A 202 -19.64 23.47 19.24
C ILE A 202 -19.74 24.74 18.39
N THR A 203 -20.99 25.19 18.20
CA THR A 203 -21.44 26.54 17.77
C THR A 203 -21.09 27.04 16.34
N PRO A 204 -22.10 27.24 15.46
CA PRO A 204 -21.91 27.73 14.09
C PRO A 204 -21.55 29.24 13.93
N SER A 205 -21.46 30.02 15.01
CA SER A 205 -21.59 31.49 14.92
C SER A 205 -20.40 32.34 15.40
N LEU A 206 -19.22 31.76 15.67
CA LEU A 206 -18.11 32.52 16.28
C LEU A 206 -16.69 32.24 15.73
N ALA A 207 -16.56 31.86 14.45
CA ALA A 207 -15.24 31.64 13.83
C ALA A 207 -15.07 32.40 12.51
N LEU A 208 -14.97 33.73 12.60
CA LEU A 208 -14.51 34.61 11.51
C LEU A 208 -13.24 35.38 11.90
N ALA A 209 -12.42 34.79 12.79
CA ALA A 209 -11.10 35.28 13.14
C ALA A 209 -10.00 34.39 12.50
N THR A 210 -9.25 35.01 11.59
CA THR A 210 -7.93 34.64 11.02
C THR A 210 -7.38 33.25 11.35
N ARG A 211 -7.67 32.26 10.50
CA ARG A 211 -6.94 30.98 10.45
C ARG A 211 -5.88 31.01 9.35
N PRO A 212 -4.70 30.42 9.53
CA PRO A 212 -3.83 30.12 8.41
C PRO A 212 -4.56 29.19 7.43
N PRO A 213 -4.42 29.38 6.11
CA PRO A 213 -4.88 28.40 5.12
C PRO A 213 -4.33 26.99 5.42
N ARG A 214 -5.08 25.95 5.02
CA ARG A 214 -4.65 24.55 5.15
C ARG A 214 -3.21 24.34 4.70
N GLY A 215 -2.42 23.66 5.51
CA GLY A 215 -1.02 23.31 5.24
C GLY A 215 -0.01 24.43 5.46
N LEU A 216 -0.42 25.64 5.87
CA LEU A 216 0.49 26.70 6.30
C LEU A 216 0.65 26.72 7.82
N SER A 217 1.86 27.04 8.28
CA SER A 217 2.11 27.31 9.70
C SER A 217 1.34 28.56 10.16
N GLU A 218 0.94 28.62 11.44
CA GLU A 218 0.37 29.84 12.04
C GLU A 218 1.35 31.02 11.99
N ALA A 219 2.65 30.74 11.86
CA ALA A 219 3.71 31.74 11.68
C ALA A 219 3.75 32.37 10.28
N ALA A 220 3.07 31.79 9.27
CA ALA A 220 3.03 32.33 7.91
C ALA A 220 2.00 33.48 7.81
N SER A 221 2.35 34.65 8.36
CA SER A 221 1.59 35.90 8.18
C SER A 221 1.75 36.50 6.77
N ASP A 222 2.66 35.96 5.96
CA ASP A 222 2.99 36.43 4.63
C ASP A 222 1.87 36.18 3.61
N GLU A 223 1.48 37.24 2.89
CA GLU A 223 0.46 37.18 1.85
C GLU A 223 0.91 36.35 0.64
N LYS A 224 2.21 36.31 0.33
CA LYS A 224 2.73 35.48 -0.75
C LYS A 224 2.60 33.99 -0.42
N CYS A 225 2.93 33.57 0.81
CA CYS A 225 2.65 32.21 1.28
C CYS A 225 1.17 31.83 1.13
N LYS A 226 0.24 32.70 1.54
CA LYS A 226 -1.21 32.45 1.39
C LYS A 226 -1.63 32.32 -0.07
N LEU A 227 -1.13 33.19 -0.95
CA LEU A 227 -1.44 33.18 -2.37
C LEU A 227 -0.95 31.88 -3.04
N LEU A 228 0.34 31.57 -2.90
CA LEU A 228 0.92 30.37 -3.49
C LEU A 228 0.26 29.09 -2.97
N ASN A 229 -0.06 29.04 -1.67
CA ASN A 229 -0.73 27.89 -1.09
C ASN A 229 -2.16 27.71 -1.64
N ARG A 230 -2.87 28.81 -1.87
CA ARG A 230 -4.20 28.77 -2.51
C ARG A 230 -4.09 28.35 -3.97
N GLN A 231 -3.08 28.83 -4.70
CA GLN A 231 -2.82 28.40 -6.07
C GLN A 231 -2.52 26.91 -6.13
N PHE A 232 -1.62 26.40 -5.27
CA PHE A 232 -1.34 24.98 -5.11
C PHE A 232 -2.62 24.17 -4.89
N LEU A 233 -3.44 24.53 -3.90
CA LEU A 233 -4.69 23.82 -3.63
C LEU A 233 -5.69 23.91 -4.80
N ALA A 234 -5.69 25.01 -5.55
CA ALA A 234 -6.57 25.25 -6.69
C ALA A 234 -6.05 24.65 -8.01
N THR A 235 -4.79 24.22 -8.10
CA THR A 235 -4.27 23.46 -9.25
C THR A 235 -4.33 21.97 -9.00
N THR A 236 -4.14 21.52 -7.76
CA THR A 236 -3.97 20.10 -7.43
C THR A 236 -5.23 19.37 -6.98
N SER A 237 -6.46 19.86 -7.23
CA SER A 237 -7.67 19.28 -6.61
C SER A 237 -7.56 19.20 -5.08
N ARG A 238 -7.15 20.32 -4.47
CA ARG A 238 -6.98 20.47 -3.01
C ARG A 238 -5.89 19.56 -2.42
N GLY A 239 -4.69 19.55 -3.02
CA GLY A 239 -3.58 18.71 -2.57
C GLY A 239 -3.78 17.24 -2.94
N LEU A 240 -4.32 17.00 -4.14
CA LEU A 240 -4.75 15.70 -4.67
C LEU A 240 -5.74 14.97 -3.72
N SER A 241 -6.57 15.74 -3.01
CA SER A 241 -7.57 15.23 -2.07
C SER A 241 -8.79 14.72 -2.83
N GLN A 242 -8.98 13.41 -2.79
CA GLN A 242 -10.09 12.74 -3.49
C GLN A 242 -11.45 12.91 -2.79
N GLY A 243 -11.48 13.32 -1.53
CA GLY A 243 -12.70 13.66 -0.77
C GLY A 243 -13.36 14.98 -1.17
N TRP A 244 -12.80 15.70 -2.14
CA TRP A 244 -13.39 16.95 -2.61
C TRP A 244 -14.57 16.67 -3.55
N LYS A 245 -15.74 17.29 -3.27
CA LYS A 245 -16.99 17.14 -4.05
C LYS A 245 -16.82 17.36 -5.56
N LYS A 246 -15.72 18.01 -5.99
CA LYS A 246 -15.39 18.32 -7.38
C LYS A 246 -13.90 18.09 -7.68
N ALA A 247 -13.29 17.00 -7.20
CA ALA A 247 -11.94 16.64 -7.63
C ALA A 247 -11.90 16.56 -9.18
N TYR A 248 -10.94 17.22 -9.81
CA TYR A 248 -10.84 17.37 -11.28
C TYR A 248 -9.52 16.86 -11.85
N ILE A 249 -8.52 16.59 -11.00
CA ILE A 249 -7.39 15.72 -11.31
C ILE A 249 -7.83 14.32 -10.91
N ASN A 250 -8.32 13.57 -11.89
CA ASN A 250 -8.73 12.19 -11.72
C ASN A 250 -8.16 11.36 -12.86
N GLU A 251 -7.00 10.75 -12.62
CA GLU A 251 -6.37 9.83 -13.56
C GLU A 251 -6.36 8.43 -12.94
N LEU A 252 -7.38 7.65 -13.32
CA LEU A 252 -7.61 6.30 -12.80
C LEU A 252 -6.46 5.33 -13.08
N ASN A 253 -5.58 5.69 -14.02
CA ASN A 253 -4.44 4.90 -14.44
C ASN A 253 -3.18 5.19 -13.62
N LEU A 254 -3.19 6.23 -12.78
CA LEU A 254 -1.97 6.82 -12.22
C LEU A 254 -2.15 7.29 -10.76
N PHE A 255 -3.01 8.27 -10.48
CA PHE A 255 -3.05 8.94 -9.17
C PHE A 255 -4.20 8.49 -8.26
N SER A 256 -4.87 7.41 -8.65
CA SER A 256 -6.06 6.94 -7.99
C SER A 256 -5.71 6.09 -6.77
N ASP A 257 -5.74 6.70 -5.59
CA ASP A 257 -6.13 5.94 -4.40
C ASP A 257 -7.66 5.76 -4.35
N ALA A 258 -8.24 5.00 -5.27
CA ALA A 258 -9.67 4.72 -5.25
C ALA A 258 -10.12 3.90 -4.02
N SER A 259 -9.19 3.47 -3.16
CA SER A 259 -9.53 2.99 -1.82
C SER A 259 -10.05 4.12 -0.91
N ALA A 260 -9.85 5.39 -1.29
CA ALA A 260 -10.25 6.57 -0.52
C ALA A 260 -11.69 7.06 -0.74
N LEU A 261 -12.47 6.38 -1.59
CA LEU A 261 -13.90 6.66 -1.68
C LEU A 261 -14.65 5.97 -0.53
N ASP A 262 -15.49 6.73 0.16
CA ASP A 262 -16.34 6.27 1.24
C ASP A 262 -17.13 5.01 0.81
N TRP A 263 -17.08 3.96 1.63
CA TRP A 263 -17.80 2.69 1.43
C TRP A 263 -19.33 2.86 1.42
N SER A 264 -19.84 4.01 1.85
CA SER A 264 -21.25 4.37 1.80
C SER A 264 -21.65 5.14 0.54
N LEU A 265 -20.70 5.58 -0.30
CA LEU A 265 -20.97 6.40 -1.48
C LEU A 265 -21.53 5.56 -2.65
N PRO A 266 -22.83 5.67 -3.00
CA PRO A 266 -23.44 4.81 -4.00
C PRO A 266 -22.79 4.95 -5.37
N GLY A 267 -22.67 3.83 -6.09
CA GLY A 267 -22.09 3.77 -7.44
C GLY A 267 -20.57 3.56 -7.49
N THR A 268 -19.90 3.52 -6.32
CA THR A 268 -18.45 3.25 -6.23
C THR A 268 -18.17 1.75 -6.08
N LEU A 269 -16.95 1.33 -6.45
CA LEU A 269 -16.51 -0.05 -6.27
C LEU A 269 -16.52 -0.48 -4.79
N ASN A 270 -16.11 0.42 -3.89
CA ASN A 270 -16.17 0.20 -2.44
C ASN A 270 -17.61 -0.02 -1.97
N TYR A 271 -18.53 0.86 -2.36
CA TYR A 271 -19.95 0.69 -2.02
C TYR A 271 -20.51 -0.64 -2.51
N TYR A 272 -20.28 -1.00 -3.77
CA TYR A 272 -20.76 -2.28 -4.29
C TYR A 272 -20.18 -3.48 -3.53
N THR A 273 -18.89 -3.41 -3.16
CA THR A 273 -18.25 -4.46 -2.38
C THR A 273 -18.85 -4.56 -0.97
N ALA A 274 -19.05 -3.43 -0.28
CA ALA A 274 -19.70 -3.39 1.04
C ALA A 274 -21.12 -3.96 0.99
N GLN A 275 -21.93 -3.54 0.00
CA GLN A 275 -23.29 -4.06 -0.17
C GLN A 275 -23.27 -5.56 -0.45
N TRP A 276 -22.38 -6.04 -1.33
CA TRP A 276 -22.24 -7.47 -1.63
C TRP A 276 -21.94 -8.29 -0.37
N MET A 277 -20.95 -7.86 0.41
CA MET A 277 -20.54 -8.55 1.64
C MET A 277 -21.64 -8.52 2.71
N MET A 278 -22.50 -7.50 2.73
CA MET A 278 -23.59 -7.45 3.72
C MET A 278 -24.86 -8.20 3.33
N ARG A 279 -24.93 -8.82 2.14
CA ARG A 279 -26.08 -9.63 1.74
C ARG A 279 -26.23 -10.87 2.63
N ALA A 280 -27.47 -11.19 2.99
CA ALA A 280 -27.78 -12.33 3.86
C ALA A 280 -27.35 -13.68 3.26
N ASP A 281 -27.55 -13.86 1.95
CA ASP A 281 -27.16 -15.09 1.24
C ASP A 281 -25.63 -15.23 1.12
N VAL A 282 -24.90 -14.13 0.93
CA VAL A 282 -23.44 -14.10 0.94
C VAL A 282 -22.90 -14.43 2.32
N LYS A 283 -23.43 -13.80 3.39
CA LYS A 283 -23.04 -14.13 4.77
C LYS A 283 -23.28 -15.61 5.10
N ALA A 284 -24.39 -16.17 4.61
CA ALA A 284 -24.69 -17.60 4.78
C ALA A 284 -23.72 -18.50 4.01
N ALA A 285 -23.41 -18.16 2.76
CA ALA A 285 -22.47 -18.90 1.93
C ALA A 285 -21.03 -18.87 2.49
N LEU A 286 -20.65 -17.80 3.20
CA LEU A 286 -19.36 -17.65 3.86
C LEU A 286 -19.33 -18.20 5.29
N HIS A 287 -20.45 -18.68 5.83
CA HIS A 287 -20.60 -19.18 7.21
C HIS A 287 -20.24 -18.13 8.29
N VAL A 288 -20.63 -16.87 8.07
CA VAL A 288 -20.32 -15.73 8.97
C VAL A 288 -21.57 -15.10 9.60
N GLU A 289 -22.70 -15.80 9.62
CA GLU A 289 -23.96 -15.29 10.19
C GLU A 289 -23.86 -15.02 11.69
N SER A 290 -22.95 -15.72 12.38
CA SER A 290 -22.65 -15.51 13.80
C SER A 290 -21.83 -14.25 14.10
N SER A 291 -21.31 -13.58 13.06
CA SER A 291 -20.56 -12.33 13.23
C SER A 291 -21.51 -11.20 13.63
N PRO A 292 -21.20 -10.45 14.71
CA PRO A 292 -22.00 -9.29 15.14
C PRO A 292 -21.80 -8.05 14.24
N ALA A 293 -21.02 -8.16 13.16
CA ALA A 293 -20.79 -7.06 12.24
C ALA A 293 -22.10 -6.58 11.58
N THR A 294 -22.37 -5.29 11.70
CA THR A 294 -23.52 -4.59 11.12
C THR A 294 -23.20 -3.87 9.81
N SER A 295 -21.92 -3.73 9.48
CA SER A 295 -21.39 -3.20 8.23
C SER A 295 -20.09 -3.94 7.87
N TRP A 296 -19.70 -3.85 6.60
CA TRP A 296 -18.43 -4.35 6.08
C TRP A 296 -17.79 -3.24 5.23
N PRO A 297 -16.46 -3.00 5.33
CA PRO A 297 -15.46 -3.80 6.05
C PRO A 297 -15.33 -3.48 7.55
N GLY A 298 -16.19 -2.63 8.11
CA GLY A 298 -16.03 -2.15 9.48
C GLY A 298 -14.75 -1.31 9.64
N PRO A 299 -14.22 -1.11 10.86
CA PRO A 299 -14.71 -1.67 12.12
C PRO A 299 -15.93 -0.96 12.71
N PRO A 300 -16.57 -1.51 13.76
CA PRO A 300 -17.71 -0.88 14.43
C PRO A 300 -17.34 0.38 15.22
N ASP A 301 -18.37 1.12 15.65
CA ASP A 301 -18.22 2.32 16.44
C ASP A 301 -17.45 2.09 17.77
N GLY A 302 -16.40 2.87 17.96
CA GLY A 302 -15.54 2.82 19.14
C GLY A 302 -14.48 1.72 19.12
N TRP A 303 -14.23 1.07 17.98
CA TRP A 303 -13.06 0.21 17.78
C TRP A 303 -11.76 0.97 18.07
N GLN A 304 -10.82 0.31 18.76
CA GLN A 304 -9.58 0.93 19.22
C GLN A 304 -8.36 0.16 18.73
N TYR A 305 -7.37 0.92 18.29
CA TYR A 305 -6.09 0.38 17.88
C TYR A 305 -4.95 1.27 18.35
N THR A 306 -3.95 0.65 18.97
CA THR A 306 -2.76 1.34 19.45
C THR A 306 -1.53 0.82 18.71
N SER A 307 -0.94 1.67 17.89
CA SER A 307 0.32 1.35 17.23
C SER A 307 1.42 1.09 18.28
N SER A 308 2.25 0.11 18.05
CA SER A 308 3.41 -0.26 18.86
C SER A 308 4.74 0.09 18.18
N TYR A 309 4.72 0.37 16.89
CA TYR A 309 5.91 0.69 16.10
C TYR A 309 5.77 2.03 15.37
N ASN A 310 6.92 2.62 15.03
CA ASN A 310 7.03 3.81 14.20
C ASN A 310 7.07 3.38 12.73
N ALA A 311 5.93 3.52 12.05
CA ALA A 311 5.75 3.18 10.64
C ALA A 311 5.25 4.42 9.90
N CYS A 312 4.16 4.37 9.14
CA CYS A 312 3.54 5.57 8.55
C CYS A 312 2.70 6.41 9.56
N ASN A 313 2.76 6.08 10.84
CA ASN A 313 1.96 6.66 11.93
C ASN A 313 2.85 7.50 12.87
N ASP A 314 2.28 8.49 13.54
CA ASP A 314 3.02 9.26 14.56
C ASP A 314 3.19 8.43 15.84
N ALA A 315 4.32 7.75 15.95
CA ALA A 315 4.68 6.95 17.11
C ALA A 315 6.08 7.34 17.65
N PRO A 316 6.25 8.57 18.18
CA PRO A 316 7.56 9.07 18.61
C PRO A 316 8.18 8.18 19.68
N GLY A 317 9.46 7.84 19.48
CA GLY A 317 10.22 7.00 20.42
C GLY A 317 9.90 5.51 20.35
N LYS A 318 9.05 5.06 19.43
CA LYS A 318 8.81 3.63 19.19
C LYS A 318 9.80 3.06 18.17
N PRO A 319 10.10 1.74 18.21
CA PRO A 319 11.00 1.10 17.26
C PRO A 319 10.49 1.20 15.82
N SER A 320 11.40 1.26 14.86
CA SER A 320 11.11 1.32 13.42
C SER A 320 10.82 -0.08 12.85
N MET A 321 10.03 -0.18 11.77
CA MET A 321 9.86 -1.47 11.08
C MET A 321 11.10 -1.91 10.30
N ILE A 322 12.06 -1.02 10.07
CA ILE A 322 13.36 -1.35 9.43
C ILE A 322 14.06 -2.49 10.19
N ASP A 323 13.97 -2.50 11.53
CA ASP A 323 14.58 -3.54 12.35
C ASP A 323 13.97 -4.93 12.09
N PHE A 324 12.68 -5.01 11.77
CA PHE A 324 12.06 -6.29 11.43
C PHE A 324 12.62 -6.86 10.13
N TYR A 325 12.85 -6.03 9.10
CA TYR A 325 13.48 -6.50 7.86
C TYR A 325 14.88 -7.05 8.13
N ARG A 326 15.65 -6.44 9.04
CA ARG A 326 16.97 -6.96 9.48
C ARG A 326 16.89 -8.33 10.16
N MET A 327 15.82 -8.57 10.92
CA MET A 327 15.61 -9.82 11.66
C MET A 327 15.09 -10.95 10.78
N ILE A 328 14.18 -10.65 9.83
CA ILE A 328 13.46 -11.68 9.07
C ILE A 328 14.15 -12.05 7.75
N ALA A 329 14.71 -11.08 7.00
CA ALA A 329 15.25 -11.34 5.66
C ALA A 329 16.32 -12.45 5.65
N PRO A 330 17.29 -12.50 6.60
CA PRO A 330 18.30 -13.57 6.63
C PRO A 330 17.75 -14.96 6.90
N LYS A 331 16.50 -15.07 7.38
CA LYS A 331 15.81 -16.32 7.70
C LYS A 331 14.87 -16.79 6.58
N LEU A 332 14.70 -15.99 5.53
CA LEU A 332 13.79 -16.25 4.42
C LEU A 332 14.55 -16.57 3.14
N ARG A 333 13.90 -17.27 2.20
CA ARG A 333 14.42 -17.49 0.85
C ARG A 333 14.28 -16.23 0.00
N THR A 334 13.18 -15.49 0.14
CA THR A 334 12.89 -14.30 -0.66
C THR A 334 12.02 -13.33 0.12
N THR A 335 12.43 -12.06 0.13
CA THR A 335 11.66 -10.93 0.67
C THR A 335 11.51 -9.89 -0.42
N ILE A 336 10.27 -9.62 -0.87
CA ILE A 336 10.02 -8.59 -1.89
C ILE A 336 9.27 -7.43 -1.25
N VAL A 337 9.87 -6.26 -1.26
CA VAL A 337 9.16 -5.02 -0.97
C VAL A 337 8.88 -4.34 -2.30
N PHE A 338 7.63 -3.97 -2.56
CA PHE A 338 7.29 -3.30 -3.80
C PHE A 338 6.35 -2.13 -3.58
N ASN A 339 6.37 -1.15 -4.49
CA ASN A 339 5.47 -0.01 -4.47
C ASN A 339 4.94 0.29 -5.86
N GLY A 340 3.69 0.75 -5.96
CA GLY A 340 3.26 1.52 -7.10
C GLY A 340 4.05 2.84 -7.19
N ASP A 341 4.63 3.15 -8.35
CA ASP A 341 5.46 4.35 -8.49
C ASP A 341 4.66 5.67 -8.54
N THR A 342 3.32 5.56 -8.54
CA THR A 342 2.40 6.69 -8.52
C THR A 342 1.44 6.65 -7.33
N ASP A 343 1.80 5.92 -6.28
CA ASP A 343 1.09 5.95 -5.00
C ASP A 343 1.40 7.23 -4.21
N PRO A 344 0.42 8.13 -4.01
CA PRO A 344 0.60 9.30 -3.14
C PRO A 344 0.48 8.98 -1.65
N CYS A 345 -0.08 7.81 -1.28
CA CYS A 345 -0.34 7.43 0.10
C CYS A 345 0.93 6.95 0.78
N VAL A 346 1.59 5.96 0.19
CA VAL A 346 2.85 5.37 0.67
C VAL A 346 3.85 5.38 -0.50
N SER A 347 4.40 6.57 -0.75
CA SER A 347 5.31 6.79 -1.87
C SER A 347 6.50 5.81 -1.88
N TYR A 348 6.84 5.33 -3.07
CA TYR A 348 8.00 4.49 -3.31
C TYR A 348 9.31 5.15 -2.88
N GLU A 349 9.39 6.48 -2.89
CA GLU A 349 10.59 7.27 -2.53
C GLU A 349 10.94 7.09 -1.05
N GLY A 350 9.95 7.24 -0.19
CA GLY A 350 10.09 7.01 1.24
C GLY A 350 10.35 5.55 1.58
N THR A 351 9.67 4.63 0.87
CA THR A 351 9.87 3.19 1.08
C THR A 351 11.27 2.76 0.66
N ARG A 352 11.77 3.23 -0.50
CA ARG A 352 13.16 3.03 -0.96
C ARG A 352 14.15 3.48 0.11
N THR A 353 13.97 4.70 0.62
CA THR A 353 14.83 5.25 1.69
C THR A 353 14.82 4.37 2.94
N ALA A 354 13.66 3.82 3.32
CA ALA A 354 13.56 2.91 4.46
C ALA A 354 14.27 1.56 4.20
N ILE A 355 14.15 1.00 2.99
CA ILE A 355 14.82 -0.26 2.61
C ILE A 355 16.34 -0.08 2.52
N GLU A 356 16.84 1.01 1.97
CA GLU A 356 18.28 1.33 1.97
C GLU A 356 18.84 1.40 3.41
N LYS A 357 18.06 1.96 4.35
CA LYS A 357 18.44 2.01 5.77
C LYS A 357 18.45 0.65 6.46
N VAL A 358 17.90 -0.42 5.87
CA VAL A 358 18.10 -1.79 6.39
C VAL A 358 19.60 -2.09 6.47
N GLY A 359 20.38 -1.59 5.51
CA GLY A 359 21.85 -1.60 5.55
C GLY A 359 22.49 -2.84 4.91
N TYR A 360 21.73 -3.60 4.12
CA TYR A 360 22.29 -4.68 3.30
C TYR A 360 22.96 -4.13 2.04
N ALA A 361 24.06 -4.77 1.62
CA ALA A 361 24.71 -4.39 0.38
C ALA A 361 23.82 -4.76 -0.82
N VAL A 362 23.91 -3.96 -1.87
CA VAL A 362 23.35 -4.33 -3.18
C VAL A 362 24.18 -5.49 -3.73
N VAL A 363 23.52 -6.54 -4.22
CA VAL A 363 24.25 -7.67 -4.83
C VAL A 363 24.96 -7.20 -6.10
N SER A 364 26.11 -7.78 -6.44
CA SER A 364 26.84 -7.39 -7.65
C SER A 364 25.96 -7.55 -8.90
N GLY A 365 25.82 -6.47 -9.69
CA GLY A 365 24.94 -6.43 -10.86
C GLY A 365 23.44 -6.27 -10.51
N GLY A 366 23.11 -6.16 -9.22
CA GLY A 366 21.76 -6.03 -8.67
C GLY A 366 21.27 -4.60 -8.48
N HIS A 367 22.00 -3.62 -9.02
CA HIS A 367 21.67 -2.20 -8.95
C HIS A 367 20.32 -1.88 -9.59
N TYR A 368 19.86 -0.64 -9.42
CA TYR A 368 18.60 -0.13 -9.94
C TYR A 368 18.47 -0.36 -11.44
N ARG A 369 17.66 -1.35 -11.83
CA ARG A 369 17.56 -1.82 -13.22
C ARG A 369 16.13 -2.14 -13.62
N PRO A 370 15.77 -2.07 -14.91
CA PRO A 370 14.40 -2.28 -15.33
C PRO A 370 14.01 -3.75 -15.25
N TRP A 371 12.78 -4.03 -14.86
CA TRP A 371 12.17 -5.35 -14.99
C TRP A 371 10.94 -5.28 -15.90
N PHE A 372 10.56 -6.43 -16.43
CA PHE A 372 9.55 -6.53 -17.48
C PHE A 372 8.46 -7.54 -17.13
N TYR A 373 7.27 -7.33 -17.69
CA TYR A 373 6.14 -8.27 -17.66
C TYR A 373 5.56 -8.43 -19.06
N ASP A 374 4.88 -9.54 -19.32
CA ASP A 374 4.29 -9.80 -20.63
C ASP A 374 2.86 -9.26 -20.63
N LYS A 375 2.61 -8.27 -21.48
CA LYS A 375 1.27 -7.70 -21.67
C LYS A 375 0.54 -8.51 -22.73
N THR A 376 -0.17 -9.53 -22.26
CA THR A 376 -1.07 -10.34 -23.06
C THR A 376 -2.39 -9.61 -23.35
N SER A 377 -3.15 -10.08 -24.33
CA SER A 377 -4.51 -9.59 -24.56
C SER A 377 -5.43 -9.89 -23.37
N ALA A 378 -6.36 -8.97 -23.12
CA ALA A 378 -7.48 -9.15 -22.21
C ALA A 378 -8.70 -9.66 -22.99
N ASP A 379 -9.52 -10.48 -22.32
CA ASP A 379 -10.79 -10.97 -22.87
C ASP A 379 -11.80 -9.81 -22.98
N ILE A 380 -12.53 -9.76 -24.09
CA ILE A 380 -13.55 -8.74 -24.34
C ILE A 380 -14.66 -8.77 -23.28
N GLU A 381 -15.00 -9.94 -22.73
CA GLU A 381 -16.01 -10.04 -21.68
C GLU A 381 -15.51 -9.45 -20.36
N ILE A 382 -14.21 -9.59 -20.06
CA ILE A 382 -13.59 -8.94 -18.90
C ILE A 382 -13.59 -7.42 -19.07
N LEU A 383 -13.27 -6.91 -20.27
CA LEU A 383 -13.28 -5.47 -20.53
C LEU A 383 -14.68 -4.84 -20.42
N LYS A 384 -15.74 -5.59 -20.72
CA LYS A 384 -17.14 -5.15 -20.57
C LYS A 384 -17.57 -5.10 -19.11
N GLU A 385 -17.13 -6.05 -18.29
CA GLU A 385 -17.61 -6.21 -16.91
C GLU A 385 -16.77 -5.46 -15.87
N LYS A 386 -15.47 -5.26 -16.13
CA LYS A 386 -14.56 -4.72 -15.12
C LYS A 386 -14.94 -3.31 -14.66
N PRO A 387 -14.76 -2.98 -13.37
CA PRO A 387 -14.80 -1.59 -12.95
C PRO A 387 -13.63 -0.81 -13.58
N ASN A 388 -13.80 0.51 -13.75
CA ASN A 388 -12.77 1.36 -14.38
C ASN A 388 -11.40 1.27 -13.70
N LEU A 389 -11.41 1.03 -12.38
CA LEU A 389 -10.21 0.97 -11.54
C LEU A 389 -9.42 -0.32 -11.69
N PHE A 390 -10.06 -1.42 -12.09
CA PHE A 390 -9.37 -2.69 -12.27
C PHE A 390 -8.73 -2.75 -13.66
N GLY A 391 -7.41 -2.89 -13.70
CA GLY A 391 -6.60 -3.02 -14.92
C GLY A 391 -6.99 -1.98 -15.97
N PRO A 392 -6.82 -0.68 -15.71
CA PRO A 392 -7.18 0.34 -16.70
C PRO A 392 -6.34 0.26 -17.99
N ASN A 393 -5.16 -0.37 -17.95
CA ASN A 393 -4.30 -0.58 -19.11
C ASN A 393 -4.52 -1.92 -19.83
N LEU A 394 -5.58 -2.66 -19.48
CA LEU A 394 -5.94 -3.90 -20.15
C LEU A 394 -6.48 -3.61 -21.56
N GLU A 395 -5.95 -4.32 -22.55
CA GLU A 395 -6.20 -4.08 -23.97
C GLU A 395 -6.51 -5.40 -24.70
N LEU A 396 -7.24 -5.32 -25.82
CA LEU A 396 -7.59 -6.50 -26.63
C LEU A 396 -6.40 -7.08 -27.40
N GLN A 397 -5.35 -6.30 -27.62
CA GLN A 397 -4.17 -6.74 -28.36
C GLN A 397 -3.00 -6.97 -27.39
N PRO A 398 -2.21 -8.04 -27.58
CA PRO A 398 -0.98 -8.21 -26.83
C PRO A 398 0.05 -7.17 -27.27
N ALA A 399 0.88 -6.72 -26.34
CA ALA A 399 2.03 -5.85 -26.61
C ALA A 399 3.37 -6.56 -26.36
N GLY A 400 3.34 -7.82 -25.88
CA GLY A 400 4.54 -8.57 -25.54
C GLY A 400 5.22 -8.03 -24.27
N PRO A 401 6.55 -8.18 -24.14
CA PRO A 401 7.32 -7.61 -23.04
C PRO A 401 7.09 -6.10 -22.92
N GLN A 402 6.75 -5.66 -21.71
CA GLN A 402 6.56 -4.25 -21.37
C GLN A 402 7.33 -3.92 -20.10
N PHE A 403 7.78 -2.67 -20.02
CA PHE A 403 8.43 -2.14 -18.83
C PHE A 403 7.49 -2.24 -17.62
N GLY A 404 7.92 -2.98 -16.60
CA GLY A 404 7.18 -3.22 -15.37
C GLY A 404 7.54 -2.26 -14.25
N GLY A 405 8.73 -1.65 -14.30
CA GLY A 405 9.28 -0.78 -13.26
C GLY A 405 10.77 -1.07 -13.07
N HIS A 406 11.30 -0.67 -11.92
CA HIS A 406 12.70 -0.92 -11.56
C HIS A 406 12.82 -1.84 -10.36
N VAL A 407 13.95 -2.53 -10.24
CA VAL A 407 14.26 -3.41 -9.11
C VAL A 407 15.69 -3.18 -8.65
N VAL A 408 15.90 -3.25 -7.33
CA VAL A 408 17.21 -3.36 -6.69
C VAL A 408 17.21 -4.66 -5.88
N ASP A 409 18.25 -5.46 -6.04
CA ASP A 409 18.45 -6.67 -5.24
C ASP A 409 19.55 -6.44 -4.21
N TYR A 410 19.25 -6.77 -2.96
CA TYR A 410 20.13 -6.68 -1.82
C TYR A 410 20.51 -8.08 -1.34
N GLU A 411 21.53 -8.16 -0.49
CA GLU A 411 21.86 -9.38 0.24
C GLU A 411 20.66 -9.92 1.04
N HIS A 412 20.75 -11.19 1.47
CA HIS A 412 19.70 -11.90 2.19
C HIS A 412 18.36 -12.02 1.43
N GLY A 413 18.42 -12.02 0.10
CA GLY A 413 17.25 -12.26 -0.76
C GLY A 413 16.18 -11.18 -0.65
N LEU A 414 16.57 -9.96 -0.23
CA LEU A 414 15.70 -8.80 -0.17
C LEU A 414 15.74 -8.05 -1.52
N SER A 415 14.58 -7.83 -2.13
CA SER A 415 14.45 -7.01 -3.33
C SER A 415 13.50 -5.85 -3.07
N PHE A 416 13.85 -4.66 -3.57
CA PHE A 416 12.93 -3.53 -3.66
C PHE A 416 12.53 -3.30 -5.12
N ALA A 417 11.23 -3.31 -5.43
CA ALA A 417 10.73 -3.13 -6.79
C ALA A 417 9.69 -2.00 -6.88
N THR A 418 9.79 -1.16 -7.90
CA THR A 418 8.69 -0.27 -8.29
C THR A 418 7.81 -0.95 -9.33
N VAL A 419 6.52 -0.61 -9.35
CA VAL A 419 5.57 -1.04 -10.36
C VAL A 419 5.07 0.17 -11.12
N HIS A 420 5.46 0.26 -12.38
CA HIS A 420 5.25 1.43 -13.20
C HIS A 420 3.77 1.68 -13.52
N GLY A 421 3.35 2.92 -13.29
CA GLY A 421 2.01 3.41 -13.51
C GLY A 421 0.97 2.77 -12.59
N SER A 422 1.39 2.36 -11.40
CA SER A 422 0.47 1.82 -10.39
C SER A 422 0.34 2.76 -9.21
N GLY A 423 -0.89 2.95 -8.73
CA GLY A 423 -1.14 3.50 -7.41
C GLY A 423 -1.01 2.43 -6.31
N HIS A 424 -1.60 2.74 -5.15
CA HIS A 424 -1.50 1.98 -3.90
C HIS A 424 -1.82 0.47 -4.04
N MET A 425 -2.94 0.15 -4.69
CA MET A 425 -3.40 -1.24 -4.88
C MET A 425 -2.82 -1.87 -6.14
N VAL A 426 -1.56 -2.26 -6.12
CA VAL A 426 -0.84 -2.75 -7.31
C VAL A 426 -1.58 -3.84 -8.09
N PRO A 427 -2.13 -4.90 -7.48
CA PRO A 427 -2.84 -5.93 -8.24
C PRO A 427 -4.16 -5.45 -8.84
N GLN A 428 -4.76 -4.37 -8.32
CA GLN A 428 -5.92 -3.75 -8.95
C GLN A 428 -5.52 -2.98 -10.21
N PHE A 429 -4.50 -2.12 -10.14
CA PHE A 429 -4.14 -1.23 -11.26
C PHE A 429 -3.29 -1.93 -12.33
N ARG A 430 -2.36 -2.80 -11.94
CA ARG A 430 -1.43 -3.48 -12.84
C ARG A 430 -1.49 -5.00 -12.63
N PRO A 431 -2.64 -5.66 -12.91
CA PRO A 431 -2.84 -7.07 -12.56
C PRO A 431 -1.86 -8.03 -13.25
N GLN A 432 -1.47 -7.77 -14.51
CA GLN A 432 -0.46 -8.58 -15.21
C GLN A 432 0.94 -8.45 -14.59
N ALA A 433 1.33 -7.22 -14.21
CA ALA A 433 2.59 -6.96 -13.51
C ALA A 433 2.59 -7.59 -12.09
N ALA A 434 1.45 -7.54 -11.39
CA ALA A 434 1.28 -8.19 -10.10
C ALA A 434 1.37 -9.73 -10.15
N VAL A 435 0.88 -10.35 -11.23
CA VAL A 435 1.08 -11.79 -11.46
C VAL A 435 2.57 -12.12 -11.66
N ARG A 436 3.33 -11.23 -12.30
CA ARG A 436 4.78 -11.37 -12.44
C ARG A 436 5.53 -11.20 -11.11
N LEU A 437 5.11 -10.25 -10.26
CA LEU A 437 5.60 -10.14 -8.87
C LEU A 437 5.41 -11.46 -8.10
N LEU A 438 4.20 -12.04 -8.17
CA LEU A 438 3.90 -13.33 -7.51
C LEU A 438 4.76 -14.47 -8.06
N ASP A 439 4.91 -14.57 -9.38
CA ASP A 439 5.80 -15.54 -10.01
C ASP A 439 7.22 -15.47 -9.44
N ARG A 440 7.76 -14.26 -9.35
CA ARG A 440 9.12 -14.03 -8.85
C ARG A 440 9.24 -14.37 -7.37
N LEU A 441 8.24 -14.02 -6.57
CA LEU A 441 8.15 -14.44 -5.17
C LEU A 441 8.20 -15.98 -5.03
N LEU A 442 7.30 -16.69 -5.72
CA LEU A 442 7.15 -18.14 -5.56
C LEU A 442 8.37 -18.90 -6.10
N SER A 443 8.89 -18.48 -7.25
CA SER A 443 10.04 -19.13 -7.88
C SER A 443 11.37 -18.79 -7.23
N GLY A 444 11.48 -17.65 -6.54
CA GLY A 444 12.75 -17.12 -6.03
C GLY A 444 13.73 -16.69 -7.13
N LYS A 445 13.25 -16.57 -8.38
CA LYS A 445 14.05 -16.03 -9.48
C LYS A 445 14.13 -14.52 -9.39
N ALA A 446 15.25 -13.95 -9.82
CA ALA A 446 15.39 -12.50 -9.99
C ALA A 446 14.35 -11.98 -11.01
N PHE A 447 13.85 -10.76 -10.78
CA PHE A 447 12.88 -10.08 -11.65
C PHE A 447 13.33 -10.00 -13.11
N THR A 448 14.63 -9.76 -13.26
CA THR A 448 15.36 -9.57 -14.50
C THR A 448 16.80 -10.03 -14.27
N PRO A 449 17.57 -10.44 -15.30
CA PRO A 449 18.97 -10.81 -15.14
C PRO A 449 19.77 -9.71 -14.41
N LEU A 450 20.80 -10.11 -13.66
CA LEU A 450 21.76 -9.16 -13.11
C LEU A 450 22.51 -8.49 -14.26
N LEU A 451 22.85 -7.21 -14.08
CA LEU A 451 23.77 -6.49 -14.96
C LEU A 451 25.19 -7.02 -14.76
N PRO A 452 26.13 -6.74 -15.70
CA PRO A 452 27.55 -6.87 -15.40
C PRO A 452 27.90 -6.10 -14.13
N SER A 453 28.90 -6.58 -13.40
CA SER A 453 29.39 -5.92 -12.18
C SER A 453 29.93 -4.52 -12.47
N ASP A 454 30.00 -3.67 -11.45
CA ASP A 454 30.52 -2.30 -11.58
C ASP A 454 31.94 -2.27 -12.18
N SER A 455 32.80 -3.21 -11.81
CA SER A 455 34.16 -3.33 -12.36
C SER A 455 34.18 -3.79 -13.82
N GLU A 456 33.22 -4.63 -14.23
CA GLU A 456 33.09 -5.04 -15.63
C GLU A 456 32.57 -3.88 -16.47
N LEU A 457 31.51 -3.20 -16.02
CA LEU A 457 30.97 -2.01 -16.69
C LEU A 457 32.01 -0.90 -16.84
N ALA A 458 32.80 -0.61 -15.80
CA ALA A 458 33.82 0.42 -15.84
C ALA A 458 35.04 0.06 -16.73
N ALA A 459 35.23 -1.22 -17.05
CA ALA A 459 36.33 -1.70 -17.89
C ALA A 459 35.93 -1.87 -19.36
N MET A 460 34.64 -1.87 -19.69
CA MET A 460 34.15 -1.94 -21.06
C MET A 460 34.46 -0.63 -21.80
N ASP A 461 34.82 -0.76 -23.08
CA ASP A 461 34.70 0.36 -24.02
C ASP A 461 33.24 0.51 -24.48
N ASP A 462 32.94 1.61 -25.17
CA ASP A 462 31.57 1.94 -25.58
C ASP A 462 30.95 0.84 -26.47
N ASP A 463 31.72 0.28 -27.41
CA ASP A 463 31.24 -0.78 -28.31
C ASP A 463 30.91 -2.09 -27.56
N ALA A 464 31.74 -2.47 -26.60
CA ALA A 464 31.48 -3.64 -25.75
C ALA A 464 30.30 -3.41 -24.82
N PHE A 465 30.15 -2.20 -24.28
CA PHE A 465 29.02 -1.80 -23.45
C PHE A 465 27.69 -1.89 -24.22
N ASP A 466 27.64 -1.31 -25.43
CA ASP A 466 26.44 -1.34 -26.27
C ASP A 466 26.00 -2.78 -26.57
N GLN A 467 26.95 -3.65 -26.95
CA GLN A 467 26.66 -5.07 -27.18
C GLN A 467 26.18 -5.80 -25.91
N ALA A 468 26.76 -5.47 -24.74
CA ALA A 468 26.36 -6.07 -23.48
C ALA A 468 24.93 -5.65 -23.08
N VAL A 469 24.57 -4.39 -23.28
CA VAL A 469 23.22 -3.86 -23.00
C VAL A 469 22.19 -4.48 -23.93
N ASP A 470 22.48 -4.59 -25.23
CA ASP A 470 21.59 -5.25 -26.19
C ASP A 470 21.34 -6.70 -25.80
N GLN A 471 22.40 -7.47 -25.53
CA GLN A 471 22.29 -8.88 -25.11
C GLN A 471 21.53 -9.04 -23.78
N TRP A 472 21.74 -8.13 -22.84
CA TRP A 472 21.04 -8.12 -21.56
C TRP A 472 19.55 -7.85 -21.76
N THR A 473 19.19 -6.86 -22.57
CA THR A 473 17.80 -6.48 -22.88
C THR A 473 17.06 -7.64 -23.54
N ASP A 474 17.67 -8.22 -24.56
CA ASP A 474 17.20 -9.42 -25.25
C ASP A 474 16.91 -10.59 -24.30
N LYS A 475 17.82 -10.81 -23.33
CA LYS A 475 17.67 -11.86 -22.32
C LYS A 475 16.55 -11.53 -21.34
N ALA A 476 16.44 -10.27 -20.91
CA ALA A 476 15.42 -9.80 -20.00
C ALA A 476 14.02 -9.96 -20.61
N GLU A 477 13.83 -9.59 -21.88
CA GLU A 477 12.55 -9.73 -22.58
C GLU A 477 12.16 -11.18 -22.84
N ARG A 478 13.12 -12.03 -23.24
CA ARG A 478 12.88 -13.47 -23.47
C ARG A 478 12.48 -14.22 -22.20
N ASP A 479 13.02 -13.86 -21.03
CA ASP A 479 12.68 -14.49 -19.75
C ASP A 479 11.21 -14.30 -19.36
N VAL A 480 10.56 -13.27 -19.90
CA VAL A 480 9.15 -12.99 -19.61
C VAL A 480 8.22 -13.80 -20.53
N THR A 481 8.57 -13.93 -21.82
CA THR A 481 7.75 -14.66 -22.82
C THR A 481 7.86 -16.18 -22.70
N ALA A 482 8.99 -16.71 -22.19
CA ALA A 482 9.24 -18.15 -22.05
C ALA A 482 8.25 -18.88 -21.12
N ARG A 483 7.49 -18.17 -20.27
CA ARG A 483 6.48 -18.78 -19.39
C ARG A 483 5.23 -19.28 -20.13
N ILE A 484 5.01 -18.85 -21.38
CA ILE A 484 3.85 -19.27 -22.18
C ILE A 484 3.99 -20.72 -22.66
N THR A 485 5.20 -21.28 -22.75
CA THR A 485 5.41 -22.62 -23.33
C THR A 485 5.29 -23.77 -22.34
N SER A 486 5.29 -23.52 -21.02
CA SER A 486 5.31 -24.58 -19.99
C SER A 486 3.98 -24.81 -19.26
N LEU A 487 2.92 -24.07 -19.59
CA LEU A 487 1.58 -24.23 -19.00
C LEU A 487 0.54 -24.79 -19.99
N VAL A 488 0.98 -25.23 -21.18
CA VAL A 488 0.16 -25.99 -22.15
C VAL A 488 0.72 -27.41 -22.25
N VAL A 489 0.47 -28.23 -21.24
CA VAL A 489 0.47 -29.71 -21.34
C VAL A 489 -0.62 -30.26 -20.44
#